data_AF-A0A4R2GQW4-F1
#
_entry.id   AF-A0A4R2GQW4-F1
#
_cell.length_a   1.000
_cell.length_b   1.000
_cell.length_c   1.000
_cell.angle_alpha   90.00
_cell.angle_beta   90.00
_cell.angle_gamma   90.00
#
_symmetry.space_group_name_H-M   'P 1'
#
loop_
_entity.id
_entity.type
_entity.pdbx_description
1 polymer ?
#
loop_
_entity_poly.entity_id
_entity_poly.type
_entity_poly.pdbx_seq_one_letter_code
_entity_poly.pdbx_strand_id
1 'polypeptide(L)' 'MAADIALRAKLIRTDIGMDSASAMSKLLGMSPNAWKAIEDGRNLPSSETLLKLVDRGYDATWLLAGRGSMRLDVAGRASA' A
#
# COMPACT_ATOMS: atom_id res chain seq x y z
N MET A 1 -9.97 -8.66 8.97
CA MET A 1 -8.80 -7.80 9.24
C MET A 1 -7.68 -8.01 8.22
N ALA A 2 -6.98 -9.14 8.19
CA ALA A 2 -5.90 -9.37 7.20
C ALA A 2 -6.42 -9.44 5.75
N ALA A 3 -7.57 -10.09 5.53
CA ALA A 3 -8.22 -10.14 4.21
C ALA A 3 -8.58 -8.75 3.66
N ASP A 4 -8.96 -7.82 4.53
CA ASP A 4 -9.33 -6.45 4.13
C ASP A 4 -8.10 -5.62 3.75
N ILE A 5 -6.97 -5.84 4.42
CA ILE A 5 -5.67 -5.22 4.09
C ILE A 5 -5.15 -5.74 2.76
N ALA A 6 -5.24 -7.05 2.52
CA ALA A 6 -4.87 -7.69 1.27
C ALA A 6 -5.63 -7.10 0.07
N LEU A 7 -6.95 -6.92 0.22
CA LEU A 7 -7.78 -6.28 -0.81
C LEU A 7 -7.35 -4.84 -1.07
N ARG A 8 -7.13 -4.04 -0.02
CA ARG A 8 -6.71 -2.63 -0.16
C ARG A 8 -5.31 -2.50 -0.75
N ALA A 9 -4.38 -3.40 -0.44
CA ALA A 9 -3.07 -3.46 -1.10
C ALA A 9 -3.22 -3.71 -2.60
N LYS A 10 -4.11 -4.62 -3.01
CA LYS A 10 -4.41 -4.87 -4.43
C LYS A 10 -4.99 -3.63 -5.12
N LEU A 11 -5.87 -2.89 -4.44
CA LEU A 11 -6.43 -1.63 -4.97
C LEU A 11 -5.34 -0.58 -5.21
N ILE A 12 -4.41 -0.40 -4.26
CA ILE A 12 -3.26 0.50 -4.44
C ILE A 12 -2.43 0.08 -5.66
N ARG A 13 -2.14 -1.22 -5.81
CA ARG A 13 -1.36 -1.71 -6.94
C ARG A 13 -2.02 -1.36 -8.28
N THR A 14 -3.32 -1.59 -8.39
CA THR A 14 -4.10 -1.25 -9.59
C THR A 14 -4.14 0.25 -9.83
N ASP A 15 -4.28 1.06 -8.78
CA ASP A 15 -4.31 2.54 -8.87
C ASP A 15 -2.97 3.15 -9.28
N ILE A 16 -1.84 2.54 -8.89
CA ILE A 16 -0.51 2.91 -9.40
C ILE A 16 -0.34 2.54 -10.89
N GLY A 17 -1.17 1.64 -11.42
CA GLY A 17 -1.03 1.10 -12.78
C GLY A 17 -0.03 -0.05 -12.88
N MET A 18 0.20 -0.80 -11.80
CA MET A 18 1.08 -1.97 -11.83
C MET A 18 0.29 -3.25 -12.16
N ASP A 19 0.62 -3.87 -13.30
CA ASP A 19 -0.07 -5.06 -13.79
C ASP A 19 0.17 -6.31 -12.94
N SER A 20 1.26 -6.36 -12.15
CA SER A 20 1.60 -7.53 -11.34
C SER A 20 2.15 -7.18 -9.95
N ALA A 21 1.95 -8.08 -8.99
CA ALA A 21 2.50 -7.94 -7.64
C ALA A 21 4.05 -7.94 -7.64
N SER A 22 4.68 -8.62 -8.60
CA SER A 22 6.14 -8.59 -8.76
C SER A 22 6.62 -7.21 -9.24
N ALA A 23 5.92 -6.59 -10.20
CA ALA A 23 6.22 -5.22 -10.64
C ALA A 23 6.08 -4.23 -9.48
N MET A 24 5.07 -4.41 -8.63
CA MET A 24 4.88 -3.60 -7.42
C MET A 24 5.99 -3.80 -6.39
N SER A 25 6.41 -5.05 -6.13
CA SER A 25 7.59 -5.33 -5.31
C SER A 25 8.84 -4.61 -5.84
N LYS A 26 9.07 -4.63 -7.16
CA LYS A 26 10.19 -3.93 -7.79
C LYS A 26 10.08 -2.41 -7.65
N LEU A 27 8.89 -1.84 -7.88
CA LEU A 27 8.61 -0.41 -7.73
C LEU A 27 8.91 0.10 -6.32
N LEU A 28 8.61 -0.71 -5.31
CA LEU A 28 8.83 -0.40 -3.90
C LEU A 28 10.19 -0.86 -3.38
N GLY A 29 11.06 -1.43 -4.23
CA GLY A 29 12.37 -1.93 -3.81
C GLY A 29 12.27 -3.02 -2.73
N MET A 30 11.25 -3.86 -2.79
CA MET A 30 11.02 -4.98 -1.87
C MET A 30 11.54 -6.29 -2.47
N SER A 31 11.59 -7.35 -1.67
CA SER A 31 11.89 -8.68 -2.21
C SER A 31 10.82 -9.12 -3.23
N PRO A 32 11.17 -10.00 -4.20
CA PRO A 32 10.34 -10.28 -5.40
C PRO A 32 8.91 -10.74 -5.13
N ASN A 33 8.63 -11.29 -3.93
CA ASN A 33 7.33 -11.81 -3.53
C ASN A 33 6.70 -11.09 -2.33
N ALA A 34 7.35 -10.05 -1.80
CA ALA A 34 6.87 -9.37 -0.59
C ALA A 34 5.49 -8.75 -0.78
N TRP A 35 5.27 -8.03 -1.89
CA TRP A 35 3.96 -7.43 -2.16
C TRP A 35 2.88 -8.48 -2.38
N LYS A 36 3.21 -9.58 -3.07
CA LYS A 36 2.31 -10.73 -3.26
C LYS A 36 1.91 -11.36 -1.91
N ALA A 37 2.85 -11.52 -0.97
CA ALA A 37 2.52 -12.06 0.35
C ALA A 37 1.54 -11.16 1.14
N ILE A 38 1.56 -9.84 0.90
CA ILE A 38 0.58 -8.90 1.45
C ILE A 38 -0.79 -9.08 0.76
N GLU A 39 -0.82 -9.15 -0.58
CA GLU A 39 -2.06 -9.39 -1.34
C GLU A 39 -2.69 -10.77 -1.09
N ASP A 40 -1.89 -11.76 -0.69
CA ASP A 40 -2.36 -13.08 -0.26
C ASP A 40 -2.84 -13.09 1.21
N GLY A 41 -2.70 -11.97 1.93
CA GLY A 41 -3.03 -11.87 3.35
C GLY A 41 -2.10 -12.65 4.29
N ARG A 42 -0.96 -13.13 3.79
CA ARG A 42 0.05 -13.88 4.56
C ARG A 42 0.91 -12.97 5.44
N ASN A 43 1.18 -11.76 4.95
CA ASN A 43 1.98 -10.76 5.65
C ASN A 43 1.24 -9.43 5.76
N LEU A 44 1.53 -8.68 6.82
CA LEU A 44 1.18 -7.27 6.90
C LEU A 44 2.24 -6.40 6.23
N PRO A 45 1.89 -5.20 5.73
CA PRO A 45 2.88 -4.23 5.28
C PRO A 45 3.80 -3.83 6.43
N SER A 46 5.11 -3.83 6.20
CA SER A 46 6.08 -3.31 7.17
C SER A 46 6.01 -1.78 7.25
N SER A 47 6.54 -1.19 8.32
CA SER A 47 6.65 0.27 8.45
C SER A 47 7.37 0.91 7.26
N GLU A 48 8.44 0.28 6.76
CA GLU A 48 9.14 0.73 5.55
C GLU A 48 8.23 0.72 4.31
N THR A 49 7.42 -0.33 4.16
CA THR A 49 6.44 -0.43 3.06
C THR A 49 5.41 0.70 3.15
N LEU A 50 4.91 0.98 4.35
CA LEU A 50 3.94 2.05 4.60
C LEU A 50 4.53 3.42 4.25
N LEU A 51 5.77 3.70 4.68
CA LEU A 51 6.46 4.96 4.35
C LEU A 51 6.60 5.15 2.84
N LYS A 52 7.05 4.12 2.12
CA LYS A 52 7.18 4.18 0.65
C LYS A 52 5.85 4.43 -0.07
N LEU A 53 4.73 3.98 0.49
CA LEU A 53 3.39 4.24 -0.03
C LEU A 53 2.93 5.68 0.29
N VAL A 54 3.18 6.17 1.50
CA VAL A 54 2.94 7.56 1.90
C VAL A 54 3.71 8.53 1.02
N ASP A 55 4.98 8.26 0.74
CA ASP A 55 5.82 9.06 -0.18
C ASP A 55 5.24 9.12 -1.61
N ARG A 56 4.39 8.15 -1.98
CA ARG A 56 3.68 8.07 -3.27
C ARG A 56 2.24 8.59 -3.20
N GLY A 57 1.85 9.18 -2.07
CA GLY A 57 0.54 9.80 -1.87
C GLY A 57 -0.57 8.83 -1.44
N TYR A 58 -0.24 7.71 -0.78
CA TYR A 58 -1.23 6.76 -0.26
C TYR A 58 -1.35 6.82 1.26
N ASP A 59 -2.58 6.70 1.78
CA ASP A 59 -2.85 6.75 3.21
C ASP A 59 -2.65 5.37 3.88
N ALA A 60 -1.70 5.30 4.81
CA ALA A 60 -1.43 4.10 5.61
C ALA A 60 -2.60 3.72 6.54
N THR A 61 -3.35 4.69 7.06
CA THR A 61 -4.54 4.46 7.88
C THR A 61 -5.66 3.83 7.06
N TRP A 62 -5.84 4.30 5.82
CA TRP A 62 -6.78 3.66 4.91
C TRP A 62 -6.36 2.23 4.60
N LEU A 63 -5.09 1.98 4.30
CA LEU A 63 -4.59 0.63 4.02
C LEU A 63 -4.78 -0.32 5.21
N LEU A 64 -4.42 0.10 6.42
CA LEU A 64 -4.44 -0.78 7.59
C LEU A 64 -5.83 -0.92 8.22
N ALA A 65 -6.57 0.18 8.34
CA ALA A 65 -7.81 0.25 9.11
C ALA A 65 -9.07 0.52 8.27
N GLY A 66 -8.92 0.84 6.98
CA GLY A 66 -10.06 1.13 6.10
C GLY A 66 -10.76 2.46 6.40
N ARG A 67 -10.11 3.36 7.15
CA ARG A 67 -10.66 4.69 7.48
C ARG A 67 -10.02 5.76 6.60
N GLY A 68 -10.80 6.77 6.22
CA GLY A 68 -10.34 7.84 5.34
C GLY A 68 -10.38 7.46 3.86
N SER A 69 -9.43 7.98 3.09
CA SER A 69 -9.35 7.83 1.62
C SER A 69 -8.07 7.10 1.23
N MET A 70 -8.08 6.37 0.09
CA MET A 70 -6.90 5.65 -0.40
C MET A 70 -5.72 6.58 -0.69
N ARG A 71 -6.00 7.73 -1.32
CA ARG A 71 -5.02 8.76 -1.62
C ARG A 71 -5.02 9.79 -0.50
N LEU A 72 -3.82 10.24 -0.12
CA LEU A 72 -3.66 11.45 0.66
C LEU A 72 -4.12 12.62 -0.21
N ASP A 73 -4.97 13.47 0.33
CA ASP A 73 -5.32 14.73 -0.31
C ASP A 73 -4.07 15.63 -0.38
N VAL A 74 -4.01 16.53 -1.35
CA VAL A 74 -2.90 17.49 -1.45
C VAL A 74 -2.83 18.40 -0.21
N ALA A 75 -3.94 18.53 0.53
CA ALA A 75 -4.01 19.19 1.83
C ALA A 75 -3.41 18.37 2.99
N GLY A 76 -3.10 17.08 2.77
CA GLY A 76 -2.55 16.13 3.72
C GLY A 76 -1.03 16.19 3.89
N ARG A 77 -0.34 17.18 3.31
CA ARG A 77 0.91 17.65 3.95
C ARG A 77 0.46 18.45 5.14
N ALA A 78 0.55 17.84 6.32
CA ALA A 78 0.26 18.45 7.61
C ALA A 78 0.48 19.98 7.56
N SER A 79 -0.61 20.73 7.70
CA SER A 79 -0.53 22.08 8.24
C SER A 79 -0.07 21.91 9.69
N ALA A 80 1.25 21.90 9.88
CA ALA A 80 1.92 21.99 11.17
C ALA A 80 3.12 22.93 10.99
#